data_AF-A0A8H4ENN7-F1
#
_entry.id   AF-A0A8H4ENN7-F1
#
_cell.length_a   1.000
_cell.length_b   1.000
_cell.length_c   1.000
_cell.angle_alpha   90.00
_cell.angle_beta   90.00
_cell.angle_gamma   90.00
#
_symmetry.space_group_name_H-M   'P 1'
#
loop_
_entity.id
_entity.type
_entity.pdbx_description
1 polymer ?
#
loop_
_entity_poly.entity_id
_entity_poly.type
_entity_poly.pdbx_seq_one_letter_code
_entity_poly.pdbx_strand_id
1 'polypeptide(L)'
;MDYTFRIYFLILLMVPCCILTLVCPILEFEKISLFEKTNGELKLIKTVEYAYLIITIVIAAINVFACLCCSYFRYGELDFKNVFSTITWLMIPATYTYITANEMGDIPFSCPSDYPYTSTIIKDACQIRSANLVCMWLYFINLILLILVACSIRSKGTNHKSSEALGER
;
A
#
# COMPACT_ATOMS: atom_id res chain seq x y z
N MET A 1 13.05 14.57 19.10
CA MET A 1 13.48 13.64 18.03
C MET A 1 14.48 14.35 17.12
N ASP A 2 15.73 13.89 17.21
CA ASP A 2 16.88 14.41 16.47
C ASP A 2 16.68 14.29 14.94
N TYR A 3 17.28 15.19 14.17
CA TYR A 3 17.17 15.22 12.70
C TYR A 3 17.71 13.92 12.08
N THR A 4 18.85 13.45 12.57
CA THR A 4 19.48 12.19 12.20
C THR A 4 18.56 10.98 12.43
N PHE A 5 17.87 10.94 13.57
CA PHE A 5 16.90 9.87 13.87
C PHE A 5 15.74 9.84 12.86
N ARG A 6 15.24 11.01 12.42
CA ARG A 6 14.16 11.09 11.42
C ARG A 6 14.58 10.54 10.06
N ILE A 7 15.84 10.76 9.66
CA ILE A 7 16.39 10.21 8.41
C ILE A 7 16.49 8.68 8.49
N TYR A 8 17.03 8.14 9.60
CA TYR A 8 17.07 6.69 9.79
C TYR A 8 15.67 6.07 9.78
N PHE A 9 14.71 6.72 10.44
CA PHE A 9 13.33 6.27 10.44
C PHE A 9 12.69 6.34 9.04
N LEU A 10 13.01 7.36 8.23
CA LEU A 10 12.55 7.45 6.85
C LEU A 10 13.11 6.29 5.99
N ILE A 11 14.40 5.97 6.11
CA ILE A 11 15.03 4.84 5.41
C ILE A 11 14.37 3.52 5.85
N LEU A 12 14.12 3.36 7.15
CA LEU A 12 13.46 2.18 7.71
C LEU A 12 12.05 1.98 7.13
N LEU A 13 11.27 3.04 6.92
CA LEU A 13 9.93 2.96 6.33
C LEU A 13 9.96 2.71 4.82
N MET A 14 11.00 3.21 4.15
CA MET A 14 11.17 3.09 2.70
C MET A 14 11.42 1.64 2.25
N VAL A 15 12.16 0.85 3.02
CA VAL A 15 12.46 -0.55 2.68
C VAL A 15 11.18 -1.42 2.59
N PRO A 16 10.31 -1.48 3.61
CA PRO A 16 9.06 -2.22 3.50
C PRO A 16 8.11 -1.63 2.45
N CYS A 17 8.13 -0.31 2.21
CA CYS A 17 7.37 0.28 1.10
C CYS A 17 7.77 -0.32 -0.24
N CYS A 18 9.08 -0.40 -0.53
CA CYS A 18 9.58 -0.98 -1.78
C CYS A 18 9.19 -2.47 -1.92
N ILE A 19 9.31 -3.24 -0.83
CA ILE A 19 8.92 -4.65 -0.81
C ILE A 19 7.42 -4.80 -1.10
N LEU A 20 6.58 -4.05 -0.37
CA LEU A 20 5.13 -4.14 -0.50
C LEU A 20 4.64 -3.66 -1.87
N THR A 21 5.29 -2.66 -2.48
CA THR A 21 5.01 -2.24 -3.87
C THR A 21 5.12 -3.39 -4.87
N LEU A 22 6.04 -4.34 -4.65
CA LEU A 22 6.20 -5.50 -5.53
C LEU A 22 5.34 -6.69 -5.09
N VAL A 23 5.18 -6.90 -3.79
CA VAL A 23 4.43 -8.03 -3.24
C VAL A 23 2.92 -7.91 -3.49
N CYS A 24 2.33 -6.72 -3.35
CA CYS A 24 0.88 -6.52 -3.56
C CYS A 24 0.38 -6.97 -4.94
N PRO A 25 0.97 -6.55 -6.08
CA PRO A 25 0.50 -7.02 -7.39
C PRO A 25 0.70 -8.52 -7.61
N ILE A 26 1.75 -9.13 -7.01
CA ILE A 26 1.95 -10.59 -7.07
C ILE A 26 0.84 -11.32 -6.31
N LEU A 27 0.53 -10.89 -5.09
CA LEU A 27 -0.53 -11.50 -4.29
C LEU A 27 -1.91 -11.33 -4.93
N GLU A 28 -2.19 -10.18 -5.53
CA GLU A 28 -3.44 -9.97 -6.26
C GLU A 28 -3.55 -10.88 -7.49
N PHE A 29 -2.46 -11.05 -8.24
CA PHE A 29 -2.43 -11.97 -9.37
C PHE A 29 -2.66 -13.42 -8.94
N GLU A 30 -1.99 -13.88 -7.88
CA GLU A 30 -2.17 -15.21 -7.31
C GLU A 30 -3.60 -15.41 -6.80
N LYS A 31 -4.18 -14.39 -6.16
CA LYS A 31 -5.58 -14.40 -5.71
C LYS A 31 -6.52 -14.67 -6.89
N ILE A 32 -6.40 -13.90 -7.98
CA ILE A 32 -7.21 -14.06 -9.18
C ILE A 32 -7.04 -15.47 -9.76
N SER A 33 -5.80 -15.95 -9.89
CA SER A 33 -5.51 -17.29 -10.44
C SER A 33 -6.16 -18.41 -9.62
N LEU A 34 -6.11 -18.33 -8.29
CA LEU A 34 -6.72 -19.32 -7.41
C LEU A 34 -8.24 -19.26 -7.43
N PHE A 35 -8.83 -18.07 -7.43
CA PHE A 35 -10.28 -17.90 -7.49
C PHE A 35 -10.86 -18.44 -8.80
N GLU A 36 -10.17 -18.26 -9.94
CA GLU A 36 -10.59 -18.85 -11.21
C GLU A 36 -10.59 -20.39 -11.19
N LYS A 37 -9.67 -21.01 -10.43
CA LYS A 37 -9.59 -22.48 -10.27
C LYS A 37 -10.69 -23.05 -9.38
N THR A 38 -11.43 -22.23 -8.63
CA THR A 38 -12.55 -22.68 -7.77
C THR A 38 -13.84 -22.98 -8.54
N ASN A 39 -13.86 -22.83 -9.87
CA ASN A 39 -15.02 -23.09 -10.72
C ASN A 39 -16.31 -22.35 -10.28
N GLY A 40 -16.17 -21.18 -9.66
CA GLY A 40 -17.28 -20.34 -9.22
C GLY A 40 -17.77 -20.60 -7.79
N GLU A 41 -17.11 -21.46 -7.02
CA GLU A 41 -17.40 -21.62 -5.59
C GLU A 41 -17.08 -20.35 -4.79
N LEU A 42 -15.99 -19.66 -5.13
CA LEU A 42 -15.68 -18.34 -4.62
C LEU A 42 -16.14 -17.25 -5.59
N LYS A 43 -16.67 -16.15 -5.03
CA LYS A 43 -17.22 -15.06 -5.83
C LYS A 43 -16.10 -14.10 -6.29
N LEU A 44 -15.65 -14.26 -7.54
CA LEU A 44 -14.67 -13.36 -8.15
C LEU A 44 -15.35 -12.18 -8.86
N ILE A 45 -15.20 -10.96 -8.31
CA ILE A 45 -15.70 -9.74 -8.95
C ILE A 45 -14.65 -9.22 -9.94
N LYS A 46 -14.54 -9.86 -11.11
CA LYS A 46 -13.47 -9.65 -12.10
C LYS A 46 -13.13 -8.16 -12.33
N THR A 47 -14.12 -7.31 -12.53
CA THR A 47 -13.91 -5.88 -12.81
C THR A 47 -13.10 -5.18 -11.71
N VAL A 48 -13.37 -5.48 -10.45
CA VAL A 48 -12.71 -4.82 -9.30
C VAL A 48 -11.30 -5.35 -9.11
N GLU A 49 -11.12 -6.67 -9.20
CA GLU A 49 -9.83 -7.35 -9.04
C GLU A 49 -8.84 -6.92 -10.13
N TYR A 50 -9.25 -6.96 -11.40
CA TYR A 50 -8.39 -6.52 -12.50
C TYR A 50 -8.11 -5.01 -12.44
N ALA A 51 -9.07 -4.18 -12.03
CA ALA A 51 -8.83 -2.76 -11.84
C ALA A 51 -7.77 -2.50 -10.74
N TYR A 52 -7.88 -3.20 -9.61
CA TYR A 52 -6.91 -3.08 -8.52
C TYR A 52 -5.52 -3.61 -8.93
N LEU A 53 -5.45 -4.74 -9.63
CA LEU A 53 -4.20 -5.26 -10.19
C LEU A 53 -3.52 -4.25 -11.14
N ILE A 54 -4.28 -3.65 -12.06
CA ILE A 54 -3.75 -2.62 -12.97
C ILE A 54 -3.21 -1.43 -12.18
N ILE A 55 -3.97 -0.94 -11.20
CA ILE A 55 -3.55 0.19 -10.35
C ILE A 55 -2.24 -0.13 -9.63
N THR A 56 -2.13 -1.31 -9.01
CA THR A 56 -0.92 -1.70 -8.27
C THR A 56 0.30 -1.90 -9.18
N ILE A 57 0.12 -2.48 -10.38
CA ILE A 57 1.19 -2.60 -11.38
C ILE A 57 1.65 -1.22 -11.86
N VAL A 58 0.73 -0.30 -12.15
CA VAL A 58 1.07 1.06 -12.60
C VAL A 58 1.86 1.79 -11.51
N ILE A 59 1.42 1.71 -10.26
CA ILE A 59 2.13 2.32 -9.12
C ILE A 59 3.53 1.71 -8.97
N ALA A 60 3.65 0.37 -9.09
CA ALA A 60 4.94 -0.30 -9.03
C ALA A 60 5.88 0.17 -10.15
N ALA A 61 5.38 0.26 -11.38
CA ALA A 61 6.16 0.76 -12.52
C ALA A 61 6.63 2.21 -12.31
N ILE A 62 5.75 3.10 -11.84
CA ILE A 62 6.08 4.49 -11.52
C ILE A 62 7.18 4.55 -10.45
N ASN A 63 7.03 3.79 -9.36
CA ASN A 63 8.01 3.78 -8.27
C ASN A 63 9.37 3.23 -8.70
N VAL A 64 9.38 2.12 -9.47
CA VAL A 64 10.62 1.54 -10.01
C VAL A 64 11.30 2.52 -10.97
N PHE A 65 10.54 3.14 -11.88
CA PHE A 65 11.07 4.14 -12.80
C PHE A 65 11.64 5.36 -12.07
N ALA A 66 10.93 5.86 -11.05
CA ALA A 66 11.40 6.96 -10.21
C ALA A 66 12.71 6.63 -9.47
N CYS A 67 12.85 5.40 -8.97
CA CYS A 67 14.10 4.92 -8.36
C CYS A 67 15.25 4.83 -9.38
N LEU A 68 15.00 4.27 -10.56
CA LEU A 68 16.03 4.06 -11.60
C LEU A 68 16.52 5.37 -12.22
N CYS A 69 15.65 6.37 -12.38
CA CYS A 69 16.03 7.64 -12.98
C CYS A 69 16.76 8.60 -12.03
N CYS A 70 17.07 8.21 -10.79
CA CYS A 70 17.62 9.09 -9.74
C CYS A 70 16.84 10.41 -9.52
N SER A 71 15.63 10.52 -10.09
CA SER A 71 14.70 11.63 -9.92
C SER A 71 13.99 11.53 -8.58
N TYR A 72 14.75 11.13 -7.55
CA TYR A 72 14.24 10.76 -6.25
C TYR A 72 13.76 12.03 -5.55
N PHE A 73 12.47 12.27 -5.72
CA PHE A 73 11.64 13.12 -4.88
C PHE A 73 12.13 14.55 -4.68
N ARG A 74 11.87 15.38 -5.70
CA ARG A 74 11.42 16.74 -5.39
C ARG A 74 9.97 16.62 -4.92
N TYR A 75 9.73 16.11 -3.70
CA TYR A 75 8.42 16.18 -3.07
C TYR A 75 8.00 17.64 -3.11
N GLY A 76 7.04 17.97 -3.98
CA GLY A 76 6.43 19.30 -4.04
C GLY A 76 5.91 19.70 -2.67
N GLU A 77 5.83 21.00 -2.38
CA GLU A 77 5.24 21.50 -1.14
C GLU A 77 3.95 20.73 -0.82
N LEU A 78 3.82 20.21 0.40
CA LEU A 78 2.55 19.68 0.86
C LEU A 78 1.60 20.85 1.07
N ASP A 79 1.01 21.26 -0.06
CA ASP A 79 -0.18 22.07 -0.10
C ASP A 79 -1.37 21.23 0.41
N PHE A 80 -2.44 21.85 0.89
CA PHE A 80 -3.68 21.18 1.33
C PHE A 80 -4.20 20.17 0.30
N LYS A 81 -3.92 20.43 -0.99
CA LYS A 81 -4.20 19.53 -2.12
C LYS A 81 -3.56 18.14 -1.98
N ASN A 82 -2.36 18.04 -1.38
CA ASN A 82 -1.67 16.76 -1.19
C ASN A 82 -2.25 15.94 -0.03
N VAL A 83 -2.80 16.61 0.99
CA VAL A 83 -3.54 15.93 2.07
C VAL A 83 -4.86 15.37 1.53
N PHE A 84 -5.61 16.16 0.78
CA PHE A 84 -6.84 15.71 0.12
C PHE A 84 -6.58 14.56 -0.86
N SER A 85 -5.49 14.63 -1.63
CA SER A 85 -5.04 13.54 -2.48
C SER A 85 -4.77 12.27 -1.66
N THR A 86 -4.02 12.36 -0.55
CA THR A 86 -3.73 11.22 0.34
C THR A 86 -4.99 10.59 0.94
N ILE A 87 -5.98 11.40 1.33
CA ILE A 87 -7.29 10.91 1.81
C ILE A 87 -8.08 10.23 0.68
N THR A 88 -8.03 10.77 -0.53
CA THR A 88 -8.66 10.14 -1.70
C THR A 88 -8.00 8.79 -2.00
N TRP A 89 -6.68 8.69 -1.82
CA TRP A 89 -5.95 7.42 -1.92
C TRP A 89 -6.34 6.39 -0.86
N LEU A 90 -6.80 6.80 0.34
CA LEU A 90 -7.36 5.89 1.36
C LEU A 90 -8.67 5.23 0.90
N MET A 91 -9.44 5.90 0.05
CA MET A 91 -10.73 5.38 -0.40
C MET A 91 -10.56 4.12 -1.26
N ILE A 92 -9.44 3.95 -1.95
CA ILE A 92 -9.19 2.80 -2.82
C ILE A 92 -9.12 1.48 -2.02
N PRO A 93 -8.21 1.30 -1.04
CA PRO A 93 -8.16 0.06 -0.26
C PRO A 93 -9.43 -0.16 0.56
N ALA A 94 -10.06 0.91 1.07
CA ALA A 94 -11.32 0.81 1.80
C ALA A 94 -12.46 0.32 0.91
N THR A 95 -12.60 0.89 -0.29
CA THR A 95 -13.64 0.49 -1.27
C THR A 95 -13.40 -0.92 -1.78
N TYR A 96 -12.15 -1.27 -2.08
CA TYR A 96 -11.78 -2.64 -2.45
C TYR A 96 -12.20 -3.63 -1.35
N THR A 97 -11.77 -3.38 -0.11
CA THR A 97 -12.11 -4.21 1.06
C THR A 97 -13.62 -4.36 1.24
N TYR A 98 -14.37 -3.27 1.08
CA TYR A 98 -15.83 -3.29 1.22
C TYR A 98 -16.50 -4.14 0.13
N ILE A 99 -16.09 -3.98 -1.13
CA ILE A 99 -16.69 -4.72 -2.25
C ILE A 99 -16.33 -6.21 -2.18
N THR A 100 -15.13 -6.55 -1.74
CA THR A 100 -14.61 -7.94 -1.66
C THR A 100 -14.84 -8.59 -0.29
N ALA A 101 -15.52 -7.91 0.64
CA ALA A 101 -15.75 -8.40 2.00
C ALA A 101 -16.44 -9.78 2.03
N ASN A 102 -17.41 -9.97 1.14
CA ASN A 102 -18.28 -11.15 1.09
C ASN A 102 -17.89 -12.16 0.00
N GLU A 103 -16.68 -12.07 -0.56
CA GLU A 103 -16.24 -12.98 -1.64
C GLU A 103 -16.03 -14.43 -1.20
N MET A 104 -15.84 -14.63 0.11
CA MET A 104 -15.53 -15.91 0.75
C MET A 104 -16.74 -16.60 1.40
N GLY A 105 -17.95 -16.02 1.31
CA GLY A 105 -19.13 -16.53 2.01
C GLY A 105 -18.90 -16.65 3.51
N ASP A 106 -19.10 -17.84 4.07
CA ASP A 106 -18.98 -18.13 5.50
C ASP A 106 -17.55 -18.45 5.96
N ILE A 107 -16.57 -18.49 5.05
CA ILE A 107 -15.17 -18.79 5.40
C ILE A 107 -14.59 -17.62 6.21
N PRO A 108 -14.13 -17.86 7.45
CA PRO A 108 -13.58 -16.80 8.29
C PRO A 108 -12.24 -16.28 7.75
N PHE A 109 -11.97 -14.99 7.99
CA PHE A 109 -10.77 -14.29 7.50
C PHE A 109 -9.44 -14.91 7.96
N SER A 110 -9.40 -15.53 9.15
CA SER A 110 -8.19 -16.15 9.69
C SER A 110 -7.79 -17.47 9.03
N CYS A 111 -8.62 -17.99 8.12
CA CYS A 111 -8.40 -19.24 7.39
C CYS A 111 -7.96 -20.41 8.30
N PRO A 112 -8.74 -20.75 9.34
CA PRO A 112 -8.33 -21.69 10.37
C PRO A 112 -8.36 -23.12 9.84
N SER A 113 -7.45 -23.97 10.30
CA SER A 113 -7.24 -25.30 9.70
C SER A 113 -8.34 -26.31 10.00
N ASP A 114 -9.21 -26.02 10.97
CA ASP A 114 -10.37 -26.81 11.38
C ASP A 114 -11.66 -26.43 10.61
N TYR A 115 -11.63 -25.39 9.77
CA TYR A 115 -12.76 -25.07 8.91
C TYR A 115 -12.97 -26.16 7.83
N PRO A 116 -14.22 -26.58 7.54
CA PRO A 116 -14.51 -27.64 6.58
C PRO A 116 -14.39 -27.13 5.12
N TYR A 117 -13.17 -26.89 4.66
CA TYR A 117 -12.90 -26.55 3.26
C TYR A 117 -13.27 -27.70 2.33
N THR A 118 -13.95 -27.39 1.22
CA THR A 118 -14.29 -28.39 0.19
C THR A 118 -13.05 -28.89 -0.57
N SER A 119 -12.00 -28.06 -0.66
CA SER A 119 -10.73 -28.41 -1.28
C SER A 119 -9.56 -27.60 -0.72
N THR A 120 -8.33 -28.07 -0.96
CA THR A 120 -7.11 -27.34 -0.61
C THR A 120 -6.99 -26.02 -1.36
N ILE A 121 -7.49 -25.95 -2.59
CA ILE A 121 -7.48 -24.74 -3.43
C ILE A 121 -8.23 -23.59 -2.73
N ILE A 122 -9.34 -23.89 -2.03
CA ILE A 122 -10.12 -22.88 -1.31
C ILE A 122 -9.41 -22.41 -0.05
N LYS A 123 -8.73 -23.33 0.65
CA LYS A 123 -7.88 -22.96 1.77
C LYS A 123 -6.76 -22.02 1.30
N ASP A 124 -6.10 -22.35 0.20
CA ASP A 124 -5.04 -21.53 -0.39
C ASP A 124 -5.58 -20.17 -0.86
N ALA A 125 -6.75 -20.16 -1.51
CA ALA A 125 -7.43 -18.94 -1.93
C ALA A 125 -7.78 -18.03 -0.74
N CYS A 126 -8.24 -18.62 0.38
CA CYS A 126 -8.46 -17.90 1.63
C CYS A 126 -7.18 -17.25 2.14
N GLN A 127 -6.09 -18.03 2.22
CA GLN A 127 -4.82 -17.55 2.75
C GLN A 127 -4.22 -16.43 1.89
N ILE A 128 -4.24 -16.60 0.57
CA ILE A 128 -3.76 -15.58 -0.38
C ILE A 128 -4.60 -14.31 -0.32
N ARG A 129 -5.93 -14.42 -0.24
CA ARG A 129 -6.82 -13.28 -0.04
C ARG A 129 -6.46 -12.53 1.25
N SER A 130 -6.32 -13.24 2.36
CA SER A 130 -6.03 -12.63 3.65
C SER A 130 -4.65 -11.97 3.65
N ALA A 131 -3.64 -12.61 3.06
CA ALA A 131 -2.31 -12.03 2.87
C ALA A 131 -2.36 -10.77 2.00
N ASN A 132 -3.08 -10.80 0.87
CA ASN A 132 -3.26 -9.65 -0.02
C ASN A 132 -3.88 -8.46 0.72
N LEU A 133 -4.95 -8.69 1.48
CA LEU A 133 -5.61 -7.64 2.26
C LEU A 133 -4.67 -7.06 3.32
N VAL A 134 -3.96 -7.91 4.06
CA VAL A 134 -2.98 -7.47 5.07
C VAL A 134 -1.86 -6.65 4.41
N CYS A 135 -1.28 -7.12 3.31
CA CYS A 135 -0.23 -6.39 2.59
C CYS A 135 -0.71 -5.05 2.06
N MET A 136 -1.93 -4.99 1.52
CA MET A 136 -2.56 -3.76 1.06
C MET A 136 -2.67 -2.71 2.18
N TRP A 137 -3.19 -3.11 3.35
CA TRP A 137 -3.34 -2.20 4.49
C TRP A 137 -1.99 -1.82 5.12
N LEU A 138 -1.05 -2.76 5.22
CA LEU A 138 0.30 -2.46 5.69
C LEU A 138 1.02 -1.47 4.76
N TYR A 139 0.86 -1.64 3.45
CA TYR A 139 1.43 -0.72 2.46
C TYR A 139 0.87 0.69 2.65
N PHE A 140 -0.45 0.78 2.81
CA PHE A 140 -1.12 2.05 3.00
C PHE A 140 -0.70 2.75 4.30
N ILE A 141 -0.68 2.03 5.43
CA ILE A 141 -0.22 2.57 6.72
C ILE A 141 1.23 3.04 6.62
N ASN A 142 2.10 2.24 6.00
CA ASN A 142 3.50 2.59 5.83
C ASN A 142 3.67 3.85 4.96
N LEU A 143 2.87 4.00 3.90
CA LEU A 143 2.86 5.19 3.06
C LEU A 143 2.47 6.45 3.85
N ILE A 144 1.45 6.37 4.72
CA ILE A 144 1.08 7.48 5.61
C ILE A 144 2.25 7.86 6.51
N LEU A 145 2.86 6.88 7.17
CA LEU A 145 3.99 7.13 8.08
C LEU A 145 5.16 7.76 7.32
N LEU A 146 5.48 7.27 6.13
CA LEU A 146 6.53 7.80 5.27
C LEU A 146 6.27 9.28 4.94
N ILE A 147 5.05 9.61 4.52
CA ILE A 147 4.65 10.99 4.23
C ILE A 147 4.80 11.87 5.47
N LEU A 148 4.25 11.46 6.62
CA LEU A 148 4.32 12.24 7.86
C LEU A 148 5.77 12.53 8.28
N VAL A 149 6.65 11.53 8.19
CA VAL A 149 8.07 11.68 8.53
C VAL A 149 8.76 12.63 7.56
N ALA A 150 8.54 12.45 6.25
CA ALA A 150 9.09 13.32 5.21
C ALA A 150 8.65 14.79 5.38
N CYS A 151 7.36 15.03 5.64
CA CYS A 151 6.83 16.36 5.98
C CYS A 151 7.57 16.98 7.16
N SER A 152 7.78 16.18 8.21
CA SER A 152 8.37 16.64 9.46
C SER A 152 9.84 17.03 9.33
N ILE A 153 10.59 16.35 8.44
CA ILE A 153 11.98 16.68 8.11
C ILE A 153 12.03 18.01 7.34
N ARG A 154 11.13 18.17 6.37
CA ARG A 154 11.06 19.37 5.52
C ARG A 154 10.70 20.63 6.30
N SER A 155 9.69 20.57 7.18
CA SER A 155 9.27 21.72 8.00
C SER A 155 10.42 22.30 8.84
N LYS A 156 11.32 21.45 9.34
CA LYS A 156 12.52 21.91 10.04
C LYS A 156 13.55 22.55 9.10
N GLY A 157 13.76 21.98 7.91
CA GLY A 157 14.68 22.53 6.92
C GLY A 157 14.29 23.92 6.42
N THR A 158 12.99 24.20 6.27
CA THR A 158 12.49 25.53 5.89
C THR A 158 12.64 26.55 7.02
N ASN A 159 12.35 26.15 8.26
CA ASN A 159 12.49 27.04 9.42
C ASN A 159 13.95 27.41 9.69
N HIS A 160 14.89 26.49 9.46
CA HIS A 160 16.32 26.77 9.62
C HIS A 160 16.82 27.82 8.62
N LYS A 161 16.49 27.67 7.32
CA LYS A 161 16.85 28.64 6.28
C LYS A 161 16.22 30.02 6.49
N SER A 162 14.99 30.07 7.01
CA SER A 162 14.32 31.33 7.35
C SER A 162 14.99 32.06 8.52
N SER A 163 15.54 31.33 9.49
CA SER A 163 16.21 31.93 10.66
C SER A 163 17.59 32.47 10.32
N GLU A 164 18.33 31.82 9.42
CA GLU A 164 19.63 32.31 8.92
C GLU A 164 19.46 33.61 8.12
N ALA A 165 18.44 33.67 7.24
CA ALA A 165 18.15 34.85 6.44
C ALA A 165 17.69 36.09 7.25
N LEU A 166 17.27 35.89 8.51
CA LEU A 166 16.85 36.97 9.43
C LEU A 166 17.99 37.40 10.38
N GLY A 167 19.01 36.57 10.58
CA GLY A 167 20.18 36.89 11.39
C GLY A 167 21.28 37.66 10.65
N GLU A 168 21.24 37.69 9.32
CA GLU A 168 22.15 38.46 8.46
C GLU A 168 21.67 39.90 8.16
N ARG A 169 20.69 40.42 8.91
CA ARG A 169 20.15 41.77 8.74
C ARG A 169 20.37 42.66 9.95
#